data_AF-A0A2T7SQA5-F1
#
_entry.id   AF-A0A2T7SQA5-F1
#
_cell.length_a   1.000
_cell.length_b   1.000
_cell.length_c   1.000
_cell.angle_alpha   90.00
_cell.angle_beta   90.00
_cell.angle_gamma   90.00
#
_symmetry.space_group_name_H-M   'P 1'
#
loop_
_entity.id
_entity.type
_entity.pdbx_description
1 polymer ?
#
loop_
_entity_poly.entity_id
_entity_poly.type
_entity_poly.pdbx_seq_one_letter_code
_entity_poly.pdbx_strand_id
1 'polypeptide(L)' 'PCTADMLPVMGPAPRHKGLWFNFGHAHQGFTLGPVAGRLLAEMVHGQHPWIDPAPYLPARFG' A
#
# COMPACT_ATOMS: atom_id res chain seq x y z
N PRO A 1 12.33 1.98 5.25
CA PRO A 1 12.29 0.49 5.24
C PRO A 1 12.09 -0.02 3.80
N CYS A 2 12.70 -1.14 3.43
CA CYS A 2 12.64 -1.70 2.06
C CYS A 2 12.23 -3.18 2.10
N THR A 3 11.41 -3.62 1.14
CA THR A 3 11.01 -5.02 0.94
C THR A 3 11.94 -5.70 -0.06
N ALA A 4 11.86 -7.04 -0.16
CA ALA A 4 12.70 -7.82 -1.07
C ALA A 4 12.47 -7.49 -2.56
N ASP A 5 11.26 -7.05 -2.91
CA ASP A 5 10.86 -6.70 -4.28
C ASP A 5 10.95 -5.19 -4.58
N MET A 6 11.47 -4.39 -3.64
CA MET A 6 11.61 -2.92 -3.75
C MET A 6 10.28 -2.16 -3.91
N LEU A 7 9.13 -2.81 -3.69
CA LEU A 7 7.81 -2.18 -3.77
C LEU A 7 7.23 -1.94 -2.36
N PRO A 8 6.52 -0.83 -2.12
CA PRO A 8 5.83 -0.64 -0.85
C PRO A 8 4.71 -1.67 -0.65
N VAL A 9 4.35 -1.93 0.61
CA VAL A 9 3.20 -2.74 0.99
C VAL A 9 2.07 -1.79 1.40
N MET A 10 1.00 -1.78 0.61
CA MET A 10 -0.17 -0.94 0.78
C MET A 10 -1.45 -1.78 0.62
N GLY A 11 -2.35 -1.72 1.59
CA GLY A 11 -3.63 -2.44 1.53
C GLY A 11 -4.08 -3.01 2.87
N PRO A 12 -5.20 -3.76 2.88
CA PRO A 12 -5.78 -4.31 4.11
C PRO A 12 -4.90 -5.43 4.68
N ALA A 13 -4.80 -5.48 6.01
CA ALA A 13 -4.11 -6.57 6.68
C ALA A 13 -4.93 -7.87 6.55
N PRO A 14 -4.36 -8.98 6.04
CA PRO A 14 -5.13 -10.17 5.69
C PRO A 14 -5.78 -10.87 6.89
N ARG A 15 -5.27 -10.64 8.11
CA ARG A 15 -5.74 -11.33 9.34
C ARG A 15 -6.42 -10.42 10.36
N HIS A 16 -6.51 -9.11 10.10
CA HIS A 16 -7.02 -8.13 11.06
C HIS A 16 -7.99 -7.17 10.38
N LYS A 17 -9.29 -7.35 10.65
CA LYS A 17 -10.34 -6.48 10.10
C LYS A 17 -10.11 -5.03 10.56
N GLY A 18 -10.11 -4.10 9.60
CA GLY A 18 -9.95 -2.67 9.86
C GLY A 18 -8.50 -2.20 10.02
N LEU A 19 -7.51 -3.10 9.98
CA LEU A 19 -6.10 -2.74 9.97
C LEU A 19 -5.60 -2.59 8.52
N TRP A 20 -4.77 -1.58 8.29
CA TRP A 20 -4.22 -1.24 6.97
C TRP A 20 -2.72 -1.06 7.02
N PHE A 21 -2.03 -1.45 5.95
CA PHE A 21 -0.60 -1.31 5.79
C PHE A 21 -0.27 -0.18 4.82
N ASN A 22 0.80 0.54 5.13
CA ASN A 22 1.38 1.58 4.28
C ASN A 22 2.86 1.78 4.65
N PHE A 23 3.71 0.81 4.30
CA PHE A 23 5.14 0.83 4.64
C PHE A 23 6.00 0.29 3.50
N GLY A 24 7.32 0.30 3.67
CA GLY A 24 8.23 -0.29 2.68
C GLY A 24 8.65 0.63 1.53
N HIS A 25 8.40 1.95 1.63
CA HIS A 25 8.73 2.95 0.59
C HIS A 25 10.23 3.23 0.36
N ALA A 26 11.13 2.42 0.89
CA ALA A 26 12.58 2.62 0.81
C ALA A 26 13.00 4.07 1.12
N HIS A 27 13.81 4.67 0.23
CA HIS A 27 14.25 6.07 0.29
C HIS A 27 13.25 7.03 -0.39
N GLN A 28 12.18 6.50 -1.00
CA GLN A 28 11.20 7.28 -1.78
C GLN A 28 9.95 7.66 -0.97
N GLY A 29 9.94 7.40 0.35
CA GLY A 29 8.77 7.64 1.20
C GLY A 29 8.29 9.09 1.23
N PHE A 30 9.21 10.07 1.22
CA PHE A 30 8.82 11.49 1.22
C PHE A 30 8.22 11.90 -0.13
N THR A 31 8.88 11.53 -1.23
CA THR A 31 8.44 11.82 -2.60
C THR A 31 7.08 11.20 -2.91
N LEU A 32 6.89 9.93 -2.54
CA LEU A 32 5.69 9.15 -2.88
C LEU A 32 4.58 9.24 -1.82
N GLY A 33 4.84 9.86 -0.67
CA GLY A 33 3.89 9.96 0.45
C GLY A 33 2.49 10.45 0.04
N PRO A 34 2.36 11.57 -0.71
CA PRO A 34 1.05 12.08 -1.12
C PRO A 34 0.24 11.11 -1.99
N VAL A 35 0.89 10.48 -2.98
CA VAL A 35 0.20 9.57 -3.90
C VAL A 35 -0.11 8.21 -3.26
N ALA A 36 0.75 7.73 -2.36
CA ALA A 36 0.50 6.53 -1.56
C ALA A 36 -0.68 6.74 -0.59
N GLY A 37 -0.74 7.90 0.07
CA GLY A 37 -1.85 8.27 0.94
C GLY A 37 -3.19 8.35 0.20
N ARG A 38 -3.19 8.94 -1.01
CA ARG A 38 -4.38 8.96 -1.87
C ARG A 38 -4.84 7.56 -2.24
N LEU A 39 -3.93 6.70 -2.73
CA LEU A 39 -4.27 5.34 -3.11
C LEU A 39 -4.85 4.56 -1.92
N LEU A 40 -4.24 4.68 -0.74
CA LEU A 40 -4.71 4.05 0.48
C LEU A 40 -6.12 4.54 0.87
N ALA A 41 -6.36 5.85 0.80
CA ALA A 41 -7.66 6.43 1.12
C ALA A 41 -8.75 5.95 0.15
N GLU A 42 -8.48 5.86 -1.15
CA GLU A 42 -9.42 5.33 -2.14
C GLU A 42 -9.76 3.86 -1.83
N MET A 43 -8.75 3.03 -1.52
CA MET A 43 -8.97 1.63 -1.13
C MET A 43 -9.78 1.49 0.17
N VAL A 44 -9.49 2.30 1.19
CA VAL A 44 -10.19 2.27 2.49
C VAL A 44 -11.68 2.58 2.33
N HIS A 45 -12.03 3.51 1.44
CA HIS A 45 -13.42 3.91 1.19
C HIS A 45 -14.12 3.06 0.13
N GLY A 46 -13.46 2.03 -0.43
CA GLY A 46 -14.02 1.19 -1.50
C GLY A 46 -14.24 1.95 -2.80
N GLN A 47 -13.49 3.03 -3.04
CA GLN A 47 -13.51 3.78 -4.29
C GLN A 47 -12.68 3.07 -5.36
N HIS A 48 -12.91 3.41 -6.63
CA HIS A 48 -12.06 2.94 -7.71
C HIS A 48 -10.66 3.60 -7.61
N PRO A 49 -9.59 2.81 -7.42
CA PRO A 49 -8.24 3.35 -7.28
C PRO A 49 -7.75 4.05 -8.56
N TRP A 50 -6.99 5.14 -8.41
CA TRP A 50 -6.42 5.87 -9.57
C TRP A 50 -5.34 5.10 -10.34
N ILE A 51 -4.76 4.06 -9.72
CA ILE A 51 -3.86 3.07 -10.33
C ILE A 51 -4.20 1.67 -9.80
N ASP A 52 -3.83 0.63 -10.54
CA ASP A 52 -3.97 -0.76 -10.09
C ASP A 52 -3.21 -1.00 -8.77
N PRO A 53 -3.90 -1.34 -7.66
CA PRO A 53 -3.24 -1.58 -6.39
C PRO A 53 -2.58 -2.95 -6.28
N ALA A 54 -2.86 -3.90 -7.20
CA ALA A 54 -2.45 -5.30 -7.09
C ALA A 54 -0.94 -5.50 -6.78
N PRO A 55 0.00 -4.77 -7.40
CA PRO A 55 1.43 -4.92 -7.10
C PRO A 55 1.82 -4.54 -5.66
N TYR A 56 0.98 -3.74 -4.97
CA TYR A 56 1.27 -3.21 -3.65
C TYR A 56 0.58 -3.99 -2.52
N LEU A 57 -0.34 -4.90 -2.85
CA LEU A 57 -1.11 -5.62 -1.85
C LEU A 57 -0.23 -6.55 -0.98
N PRO A 58 -0.56 -6.71 0.32
CA PRO A 58 0.18 -7.62 1.20
C PRO A 58 0.16 -9.08 0.75
N ALA A 59 -0.91 -9.48 0.05
CA ALA A 59 -1.12 -10.85 -0.45
C ALA A 59 -0.01 -11.35 -1.38
N ARG A 60 0.83 -10.45 -1.93
CA ARG A 60 1.94 -10.85 -2.81
C ARG A 60 3.08 -11.59 -2.09
N PHE A 61 3.12 -11.56 -0.76
CA PHE A 61 4.16 -12.24 0.05
C PHE A 61 3.68 -13.53 0.73
N GLY A 62 2.43 -13.95 0.52
CA GLY A 62 1.84 -15.15 1.15
C GLY A 62 1.03 -14.87 2.42
#